data_AF-A0A497GN64-F1
#
_entry.id   AF-A0A497GN64-F1
#
_cell.length_a   1.000
_cell.length_b   1.000
_cell.length_c   1.000
_cell.angle_alpha   90.00
_cell.angle_beta   90.00
_cell.angle_gamma   90.00
#
_symmetry.space_group_name_H-M   'P 1'
#
loop_
_entity.id
_entity.type
_entity.pdbx_description
1 polymer ?
#
loop_
_entity_poly.entity_id
_entity_poly.type
_entity_poly.pdbx_seq_one_letter_code
_entity_poly.pdbx_strand_id
1 'polypeptide(L)'
;MSSLEYALVFTGLIAYLMLSLSLITMPTPTFSLRVLLSAIASVAYRPTSEVMIRLYVPKDVVVSIHDDIIELQGYIINYGEVRDFIRLGIVKSYSRQRLELGVKLSPLRLTGSKLYVLRLSCPRAGQVLIRVVEIQRG
;
A
#
# COMPACT_ATOMS: atom_id res chain seq x y z
N MET A 1 22.52 -47.32 15.48
CA MET A 1 22.89 -46.06 14.81
C MET A 1 24.14 -45.54 15.48
N SER A 2 25.22 -45.40 14.72
CA SER A 2 26.54 -44.96 15.22
C SER A 2 26.54 -43.46 15.51
N SER A 3 27.38 -42.97 16.44
CA SER A 3 27.46 -41.51 16.74
C SER A 3 27.78 -40.66 15.51
N LEU A 4 28.44 -41.28 14.52
CA LEU A 4 28.80 -40.68 13.24
C LEU A 4 27.57 -40.37 12.37
N GLU A 5 26.57 -41.25 12.36
CA GLU A 5 25.29 -41.01 11.66
C GLU A 5 24.56 -39.80 12.26
N TYR A 6 24.57 -39.67 13.59
CA TYR A 6 23.96 -38.54 14.29
C TYR A 6 24.66 -37.23 13.95
N ALA A 7 26.00 -37.22 13.98
CA ALA A 7 26.78 -36.05 13.62
C ALA A 7 26.54 -35.61 12.17
N LEU A 8 26.43 -36.58 11.25
CA LEU A 8 26.18 -36.31 9.84
C LEU A 8 24.79 -35.70 9.60
N VAL A 9 23.75 -36.29 10.20
CA VAL A 9 22.37 -35.78 10.07
C VAL A 9 22.24 -34.38 10.68
N PHE A 10 22.83 -34.17 11.85
CA PHE A 10 22.80 -32.88 12.53
C PHE A 10 23.52 -31.79 11.71
N THR A 11 24.68 -32.12 11.15
CA THR A 11 25.43 -31.20 10.27
C THR A 11 24.66 -30.89 9.00
N GLY A 12 23.99 -31.89 8.40
CA GLY A 12 23.14 -31.71 7.23
C GLY A 12 21.95 -30.78 7.49
N LEU A 13 21.29 -30.93 8.64
CA LEU A 13 20.20 -30.06 9.08
C LEU A 13 20.66 -28.61 9.29
N ILE A 14 21.82 -28.41 9.92
CA ILE A 14 22.38 -27.06 10.11
C ILE A 14 22.74 -26.43 8.77
N ALA A 15 23.40 -27.17 7.87
CA ALA A 15 23.76 -26.68 6.54
C ALA A 15 22.50 -26.30 5.73
N TYR A 16 21.45 -27.12 5.80
CA TYR A 16 20.18 -26.84 5.15
C TYR A 16 19.47 -25.60 5.73
N LEU A 17 19.51 -25.43 7.06
CA LEU A 17 18.95 -24.25 7.72
C LEU A 17 19.71 -22.98 7.32
N MET A 18 21.04 -23.02 7.30
CA MET A 18 21.87 -21.88 6.88
C MET A 18 21.62 -21.52 5.41
N LEU A 19 21.53 -22.52 4.53
CA LEU A 19 21.23 -22.30 3.13
C LEU A 19 19.83 -21.69 2.94
N SER A 20 18.82 -22.22 3.64
CA SER A 20 17.46 -21.67 3.55
C SER A 20 17.38 -20.23 4.06
N LEU A 21 18.04 -19.92 5.18
CA LEU A 21 18.14 -18.54 5.69
C LEU A 21 18.87 -17.60 4.72
N SER A 22 19.92 -18.08 4.04
CA SER A 22 20.65 -17.26 3.06
C SER A 22 19.85 -16.95 1.79
N LEU A 23 18.87 -17.80 1.46
CA LEU A 23 18.01 -17.65 0.29
C LEU A 23 16.73 -16.84 0.60
N ILE A 24 16.42 -16.59 1.87
CA ILE A 24 15.29 -15.75 2.26
C ILE A 24 15.66 -14.29 1.98
N THR A 25 15.16 -13.77 0.87
CA THR A 25 15.10 -12.33 0.63
C THR A 25 13.99 -11.71 1.46
N MET A 26 14.31 -10.68 2.25
CA MET A 26 13.26 -9.90 2.92
C MET A 26 12.34 -9.29 1.86
N PRO A 27 11.01 -9.46 1.98
CA PRO A 27 10.08 -8.85 1.05
C PRO A 27 10.23 -7.32 1.13
N THR A 28 10.63 -6.70 0.03
CA THR A 28 10.68 -5.25 -0.06
C THR A 28 9.25 -4.69 -0.10
N PRO A 29 8.95 -3.61 0.64
CA PRO A 29 7.63 -3.01 0.60
C PRO A 29 7.37 -2.50 -0.83
N THR A 30 6.25 -2.91 -1.41
CA THR A 30 5.82 -2.47 -2.74
C THR A 30 4.74 -1.40 -2.62
N PHE A 31 4.80 -0.40 -3.50
CA PHE A 31 3.70 0.55 -3.63
C PHE A 31 2.50 -0.16 -4.25
N SER A 32 1.34 0.00 -3.64
CA SER A 32 0.10 -0.49 -4.21
C SER A 32 -0.97 0.57 -4.05
N LEU A 33 -1.38 1.13 -5.19
CA LEU A 33 -2.48 2.08 -5.25
C LEU A 33 -3.80 1.43 -4.79
N ARG A 34 -3.94 0.12 -5.01
CA ARG A 34 -5.09 -0.66 -4.57
C ARG A 34 -5.29 -0.60 -3.05
N VAL A 35 -4.23 -0.51 -2.24
CA VAL A 35 -4.32 -0.36 -0.78
C VAL A 35 -4.94 0.99 -0.41
N LEU A 36 -4.56 2.06 -1.11
CA LEU A 36 -5.14 3.38 -0.89
C LEU A 36 -6.62 3.41 -1.33
N LEU A 37 -6.93 2.88 -2.51
CA LEU A 37 -8.29 2.86 -3.05
C LEU A 37 -9.23 1.97 -2.23
N SER A 38 -8.77 0.83 -1.72
CA SER A 38 -9.56 -0.05 -0.86
C SER A 38 -9.86 0.62 0.49
N ALA A 39 -8.90 1.33 1.05
CA ALA A 39 -9.12 2.12 2.26
C ALA A 39 -10.18 3.20 2.00
N ILE A 40 -10.03 3.99 0.93
CA ILE A 40 -11.02 5.01 0.55
C ILE A 40 -12.41 4.39 0.38
N ALA A 41 -12.53 3.29 -0.38
CA ALA A 41 -13.79 2.60 -0.60
C ALA A 41 -14.44 2.10 0.72
N SER A 42 -13.62 1.69 1.68
CA SER A 42 -14.10 1.20 2.98
C SER A 42 -14.69 2.31 3.85
N VAL A 43 -14.17 3.54 3.76
CA VAL A 43 -14.64 4.68 4.58
C VAL A 43 -15.60 5.60 3.84
N ALA A 44 -15.50 5.73 2.51
CA ALA A 44 -16.21 6.71 1.67
C ALA A 44 -17.70 6.88 1.97
N TYR A 45 -18.41 5.79 2.23
CA TYR A 45 -19.85 5.78 2.47
C TYR A 45 -20.24 5.32 3.88
N ARG A 46 -19.28 5.25 4.80
CA ARG A 46 -19.51 4.88 6.20
C ARG A 46 -19.13 6.05 7.12
N PRO A 47 -20.07 6.95 7.44
CA PRO A 47 -19.82 8.08 8.33
C PRO A 47 -19.25 7.62 9.66
N THR A 48 -18.40 8.43 10.29
CA THR A 48 -17.70 8.14 11.57
C THR A 48 -16.74 6.95 11.55
N SER A 49 -16.65 6.22 10.43
CA SER A 49 -15.68 5.14 10.31
C SER A 49 -14.28 5.69 10.10
N GLU A 50 -13.33 4.88 10.53
CA GLU A 50 -11.92 5.17 10.42
C GLU A 50 -11.16 3.91 10.04
N VAL A 51 -10.18 4.07 9.16
CA VAL A 51 -9.26 3.02 8.75
C VAL A 51 -7.84 3.56 8.79
N MET A 52 -6.93 2.77 9.35
CA MET A 52 -5.51 3.06 9.32
C MET A 52 -4.81 2.12 8.34
N ILE A 53 -4.03 2.68 7.41
CA ILE A 53 -3.26 1.92 6.44
C ILE A 53 -1.79 2.30 6.47
N ARG A 54 -0.95 1.37 6.02
CA ARG A 54 0.47 1.61 5.76
C ARG A 54 0.68 1.66 4.25
N LEU A 55 1.25 2.75 3.76
CA LEU A 55 1.52 2.97 2.35
C LEU A 55 2.98 3.33 2.17
N TYR A 56 3.73 2.45 1.50
CA TYR A 56 5.11 2.73 1.12
C TYR A 56 5.16 3.48 -0.20
N VAL A 57 5.80 4.65 -0.23
CA VAL A 57 5.98 5.46 -1.45
C VAL A 57 7.45 5.34 -1.89
N PRO A 58 7.73 4.74 -3.07
CA PRO A 58 9.07 4.60 -3.64
C PRO A 58 9.70 5.95 -3.96
N LYS A 59 11.02 6.00 -4.04
CA LYS A 59 11.80 7.24 -4.24
C LYS A 59 11.34 8.08 -5.43
N ASP A 60 11.00 7.43 -6.54
CA ASP A 60 10.62 8.10 -7.79
C ASP A 60 9.12 8.38 -7.90
N VAL A 61 8.33 8.02 -6.88
CA VAL A 61 6.87 8.18 -6.88
C VAL A 61 6.45 9.36 -6.02
N VAL A 62 5.56 10.19 -6.56
CA VAL A 62 4.89 11.26 -5.82
C VAL A 62 3.39 11.07 -5.94
N VAL A 63 2.71 10.98 -4.80
CA VAL A 63 1.24 10.91 -4.73
C VAL A 63 0.73 12.28 -4.33
N SER A 64 -0.03 12.92 -5.20
CA SER A 64 -0.68 14.20 -4.92
C SER A 64 -2.18 14.01 -4.94
N ILE A 65 -2.84 14.34 -3.83
CA ILE A 65 -4.28 14.25 -3.66
C ILE A 65 -4.79 15.68 -3.50
N HIS A 66 -5.79 16.06 -4.26
CA HIS A 66 -6.45 17.36 -4.15
C HIS A 66 -7.92 17.21 -4.56
N ASP A 67 -8.83 17.67 -3.69
CA ASP A 67 -10.28 17.52 -3.86
C ASP A 67 -10.67 16.09 -4.23
N ASP A 68 -11.13 15.82 -5.45
CA ASP A 68 -11.54 14.51 -5.92
C ASP A 68 -10.50 13.82 -6.82
N ILE A 69 -9.30 14.39 -6.96
CA ILE A 69 -8.28 13.92 -7.90
C ILE A 69 -7.09 13.33 -7.13
N ILE A 70 -6.63 12.17 -7.60
CA ILE A 70 -5.37 11.55 -7.21
C ILE A 70 -4.43 11.54 -8.42
N GLU A 71 -3.32 12.25 -8.31
CA GLU A 71 -2.25 12.29 -9.31
C GLU A 71 -1.04 11.50 -8.82
N LEU A 72 -0.48 10.71 -9.73
CA LEU A 72 0.65 9.81 -9.48
C LEU A 72 1.75 10.12 -10.48
N GLN A 73 2.83 10.73 -9.99
CA GLN A 73 4.04 10.93 -10.77
C GLN A 73 5.00 9.77 -10.52
N GLY A 74 5.67 9.29 -11.58
CA GLY A 74 6.63 8.18 -11.50
C GLY A 74 6.02 6.79 -11.30
N TYR A 75 4.69 6.68 -11.31
CA TYR A 75 3.96 5.40 -11.29
C TYR A 75 2.93 5.36 -12.42
N ILE A 76 2.92 4.26 -13.18
CA ILE A 76 1.92 4.02 -14.22
C ILE A 76 0.81 3.17 -13.61
N ILE A 77 -0.37 3.76 -13.48
CA ILE A 77 -1.55 3.07 -13.00
C ILE A 77 -1.97 2.06 -14.07
N ASN A 78 -2.14 0.79 -13.69
CA ASN A 78 -2.68 -0.21 -14.60
C ASN A 78 -4.22 -0.25 -14.47
N TYR A 79 -4.93 -0.35 -15.60
CA TYR A 79 -6.38 -0.47 -15.62
C TYR A 79 -6.88 -1.65 -14.75
N GLY A 80 -6.13 -2.76 -14.71
CA GLY A 80 -6.46 -3.91 -13.85
C GLY A 80 -6.48 -3.59 -12.35
N GLU A 81 -5.72 -2.59 -11.90
CA GLU A 81 -5.71 -2.18 -10.49
C GLU A 81 -6.96 -1.37 -10.11
N VAL A 82 -7.53 -0.65 -11.07
CA VAL A 82 -8.61 0.33 -10.83
C VAL A 82 -9.99 -0.14 -11.31
N ARG A 83 -10.05 -1.16 -12.18
CA ARG A 83 -11.27 -1.68 -12.80
C ARG A 83 -12.38 -1.97 -11.79
N ASP A 84 -12.03 -2.60 -10.67
CA ASP A 84 -13.00 -2.97 -9.63
C ASP A 84 -13.57 -1.72 -8.95
N PHE A 85 -12.75 -0.71 -8.71
CA PHE A 85 -13.16 0.56 -8.10
C PHE A 85 -13.99 1.43 -9.04
N ILE A 86 -13.78 1.33 -10.36
CA ILE A 86 -14.65 1.95 -11.36
C ILE A 86 -16.04 1.29 -11.32
N ARG A 87 -16.09 -0.05 -11.28
CA ARG A 87 -17.36 -0.80 -11.19
C ARG A 87 -18.13 -0.50 -9.91
N LEU A 88 -17.42 -0.24 -8.81
CA LEU A 88 -18.00 0.15 -7.52
C LEU A 88 -18.43 1.64 -7.47
N GLY A 89 -18.20 2.42 -8.53
CA GLY A 89 -18.53 3.85 -8.57
C GLY A 89 -17.63 4.75 -7.72
N ILE A 90 -16.54 4.21 -7.18
CA ILE A 90 -15.55 4.96 -6.38
C ILE A 90 -14.66 5.80 -7.29
N VAL A 91 -14.27 5.26 -8.45
CA VAL A 91 -13.47 5.95 -9.47
C VAL A 91 -14.42 6.37 -10.60
N LYS A 92 -14.50 7.67 -10.88
CA LYS A 92 -15.30 8.24 -11.98
C LYS A 92 -14.54 8.22 -13.31
N SER A 93 -13.27 8.63 -13.28
CA SER A 93 -12.44 8.74 -14.47
C SER A 93 -11.04 8.22 -14.17
N TYR A 94 -10.42 7.63 -15.18
CA TYR A 94 -9.10 7.01 -15.09
C TYR A 94 -8.21 7.43 -16.25
N SER A 95 -6.98 7.77 -15.93
CA SER A 95 -5.85 8.01 -16.84
C SER A 95 -4.59 7.37 -16.27
N ARG A 96 -3.55 7.18 -17.09
CA ARG A 96 -2.32 6.45 -16.69
C ARG A 96 -1.60 7.02 -15.46
N GLN A 97 -1.81 8.29 -15.14
CA GLN A 97 -1.16 9.01 -14.04
C GLN A 97 -2.14 9.82 -13.18
N ARG A 98 -3.45 9.71 -13.46
CA ARG A 98 -4.48 10.52 -12.82
C ARG A 98 -5.75 9.70 -12.63
N LEU A 99 -6.34 9.81 -11.45
CA LEU A 99 -7.62 9.21 -11.10
C LEU A 99 -8.55 10.31 -10.59
N GLU A 100 -9.79 10.29 -11.07
CA GLU A 100 -10.85 11.13 -10.52
C GLU A 100 -11.80 10.23 -9.75
N LEU A 101 -12.05 10.59 -8.50
CA LEU A 101 -12.87 9.84 -7.57
C LEU A 101 -14.28 10.42 -7.47
N GLY A 102 -15.22 9.57 -7.10
CA GLY A 102 -16.59 9.97 -6.79
C GLY A 102 -16.75 10.64 -5.42
N VAL A 103 -15.65 10.81 -4.68
CA VAL A 103 -15.62 11.30 -3.30
C VAL A 103 -14.63 12.46 -3.16
N LYS A 104 -14.92 13.38 -2.25
CA LYS A 104 -14.01 14.47 -1.91
C LYS A 104 -12.98 13.99 -0.89
N LEU A 105 -11.71 14.31 -1.14
CA LEU A 105 -10.55 13.96 -0.34
C LEU A 105 -9.93 15.22 0.24
N SER A 106 -9.27 15.07 1.38
CA SER A 106 -8.40 16.14 1.89
C SER A 106 -7.12 16.25 1.06
N PRO A 107 -6.63 17.47 0.81
CA PRO A 107 -5.40 17.66 0.08
C PRO A 107 -4.24 17.03 0.85
N LEU A 108 -3.44 16.22 0.15
CA LEU A 108 -2.29 15.53 0.74
C LEU A 108 -1.24 15.30 -0.33
N ARG A 109 0.03 15.53 0.02
CA ARG A 109 1.15 15.22 -0.86
C ARG A 109 2.11 14.28 -0.16
N LEU A 110 2.30 13.09 -0.73
CA LEU A 110 3.23 12.08 -0.24
C LEU A 110 4.44 12.04 -1.18
N THR A 111 5.63 12.15 -0.60
CA THR A 111 6.90 12.12 -1.32
C THR A 111 7.64 10.81 -1.06
N GLY A 112 8.40 10.35 -2.05
CA GLY A 112 9.04 9.05 -2.04
C GLY A 112 10.05 8.77 -0.93
N SER A 113 10.53 7.52 -0.90
CA SER A 113 11.54 6.95 0.01
C SER A 113 11.07 6.73 1.45
N LYS A 114 9.75 6.64 1.68
CA LYS A 114 9.16 6.63 3.02
C LYS A 114 7.94 5.72 3.12
N LEU A 115 7.76 5.13 4.29
CA LEU A 115 6.55 4.40 4.66
C LEU A 115 5.66 5.34 5.49
N TYR A 116 4.46 5.60 4.97
CA TYR A 116 3.47 6.46 5.62
C TYR A 116 2.41 5.62 6.31
N VAL A 117 2.11 5.95 7.56
CA VAL A 117 0.92 5.48 8.24
C VAL A 117 -0.16 6.53 8.03
N LEU A 118 -1.18 6.20 7.25
CA LEU A 118 -2.29 7.08 6.91
C LEU A 118 -3.53 6.69 7.71
N ARG A 119 -4.17 7.69 8.32
CA ARG A 119 -5.49 7.59 8.95
C ARG A 119 -6.51 8.19 8.01
N LEU A 120 -7.42 7.37 7.52
CA LEU A 120 -8.54 7.77 6.70
C LEU A 120 -9.80 7.77 7.56
N SER A 121 -10.52 8.88 7.59
CA SER A 121 -11.74 9.06 8.37
C SER A 121 -12.84 9.64 7.48
N CYS A 122 -14.08 9.27 7.74
CA CYS A 122 -15.23 9.76 6.98
C CYS A 122 -16.10 10.67 7.84
N PRO A 123 -15.91 12.01 7.81
CA PRO A 123 -16.76 12.93 8.56
C PRO A 123 -18.21 12.93 8.05
N ARG A 124 -18.40 12.79 6.73
CA ARG A 124 -19.72 12.74 6.06
C ARG A 124 -19.63 11.81 4.85
N ALA A 125 -20.75 11.17 4.49
CA ALA A 125 -20.81 10.33 3.30
C ALA A 125 -20.31 11.09 2.06
N GLY A 126 -19.38 10.49 1.31
CA GLY A 126 -18.75 11.09 0.15
C GLY A 126 -17.60 12.06 0.46
N GLN A 127 -17.22 12.23 1.73
CA GLN A 127 -16.05 13.01 2.15
C GLN A 127 -15.09 12.13 2.95
N VAL A 128 -13.84 12.04 2.51
CA VAL A 128 -12.79 11.26 3.15
C VAL A 128 -11.64 12.17 3.54
N LEU A 129 -11.33 12.16 4.82
CA LEU A 129 -10.25 12.93 5.40
C LEU A 129 -9.04 12.04 5.64
N ILE A 130 -7.94 12.36 4.96
CA ILE A 130 -6.69 11.60 5.00
C ILE A 130 -5.66 12.40 5.80
N ARG A 131 -5.13 11.81 6.87
CA ARG A 131 -4.05 12.39 7.68
C ARG A 131 -2.88 11.44 7.75
N VAL A 132 -1.66 11.99 7.70
CA VAL A 132 -0.44 11.24 8.02
C VAL A 132 -0.31 11.20 9.53
N VAL A 133 -0.28 10.00 10.10
CA VAL A 133 -0.08 9.77 11.54
C VAL A 133 1.40 9.61 11.84
N GLU A 134 2.10 8.85 11.01
CA GLU A 134 3.50 8.50 11.22
C GLU A 134 4.23 8.39 9.89
N ILE A 135 5.52 8.75 9.91
CA ILE A 135 6.42 8.63 8.77
C ILE A 135 7.63 7.82 9.23
N GLN A 136 7.77 6.63 8.67
CA GLN A 136 8.94 5.78 8.88
C GLN A 136 9.88 5.91 7.68
N ARG A 137 11.18 6.07 7.94
CA ARG A 137 12.21 6.03 6.90
C ARG A 137 12.38 4.57 6.47
N GLY A 138 12.17 4.30 5.19
CA GLY A 138 12.37 2.99 4.58
C GLY A 138 13.83 2.71 4.27
#